data_AF-A0A5C1B6M6-F1
#
_entry.id   AF-A0A5C1B6M6-F1
#
_cell.length_a   1.000
_cell.length_b   1.000
_cell.length_c   1.000
_cell.angle_alpha   90.00
_cell.angle_beta   90.00
_cell.angle_gamma   90.00
#
_symmetry.space_group_name_H-M   'P 1'
#
loop_
_entity.id
_entity.type
_entity.pdbx_description
1 polymer ?
#
loop_
_entity_poly.entity_id
_entity_poly.type
_entity_poly.pdbx_seq_one_letter_code
_entity_poly.pdbx_strand_id
1 'polypeptide(L)'
;MINRRAALGLLASAGTVALAANALAQPANKDGKEKKPKKHQSGSKLLGAKVKQNGKHKLAQSGSVDVEVEVKGGKVASLTAKHAQKGNLPVRKVKSKQRLAELAGPNLVLAAADDGAFRVAQYADWYYGYEFTDGTEDWYYWFTADEVYVDDTWVEYY
;
A
#
# COMPACT_ATOMS: atom_id res chain seq x y z
N MET A 1 64.73 -11.73 -29.74
CA MET A 1 64.28 -10.68 -28.80
C MET A 1 62.85 -10.31 -29.20
N ILE A 2 61.85 -10.71 -28.39
CA ILE A 2 60.43 -10.56 -28.72
C ILE A 2 59.87 -9.36 -27.95
N ASN A 3 59.39 -8.36 -28.68
CA ASN A 3 58.77 -7.14 -28.15
C ASN A 3 57.38 -7.46 -27.57
N ARG A 4 57.20 -7.20 -26.27
CA ARG A 4 55.90 -7.20 -25.60
C ARG A 4 55.37 -5.76 -25.57
N ARG A 5 54.35 -5.46 -26.38
CA ARG A 5 53.61 -4.20 -26.30
C ARG A 5 52.18 -4.46 -25.85
N ALA A 6 51.73 -3.57 -24.98
CA ALA A 6 50.37 -3.29 -24.53
C ALA A 6 49.73 -4.27 -23.54
N ALA A 7 49.56 -3.83 -22.29
CA ALA A 7 48.25 -3.34 -21.82
C ALA A 7 48.32 -2.93 -20.32
N LEU A 8 47.37 -2.07 -19.96
CA LEU A 8 46.96 -1.65 -18.61
C LEU A 8 47.81 -0.58 -17.90
N GLY A 9 47.35 0.65 -18.05
CA GLY A 9 47.50 1.70 -17.05
C GLY A 9 46.31 2.63 -17.14
N LEU A 10 45.26 2.37 -16.36
CA LEU A 10 44.11 3.26 -16.25
C LEU A 10 43.67 3.28 -14.80
N LEU A 11 43.92 4.41 -14.13
CA LEU A 11 43.16 4.96 -13.01
C LEU A 11 43.80 6.31 -12.65
N ALA A 12 43.42 7.36 -13.39
CA ALA A 12 43.60 8.73 -12.96
C ALA A 12 42.26 9.20 -12.38
N SER A 13 42.21 9.23 -11.06
CA SER A 13 41.15 9.84 -10.27
C SER A 13 41.10 11.35 -10.53
N ALA A 14 39.96 11.85 -11.00
CA ALA A 14 39.62 13.26 -10.96
C ALA A 14 38.16 13.40 -10.54
N GLY A 15 37.96 13.86 -9.31
CA GLY A 15 36.66 14.26 -8.80
C GLY A 15 36.32 15.67 -9.25
N THR A 16 35.05 15.88 -9.61
CA THR A 16 34.41 17.19 -9.59
C THR A 16 32.95 17.04 -9.18
N VAL A 17 32.72 17.44 -7.93
CA VAL A 17 31.52 17.99 -7.28
C VAL A 17 30.26 18.08 -8.16
N ALA A 18 29.29 17.20 -7.92
CA ALA A 18 27.90 17.41 -8.32
C ALA A 18 27.19 18.24 -7.23
N LEU A 19 26.59 19.34 -7.67
CA LEU A 19 25.78 20.27 -6.87
C LEU A 19 24.74 19.52 -6.04
N ALA A 20 24.70 19.85 -4.74
CA ALA A 20 23.74 19.36 -3.78
C ALA A 20 22.31 19.77 -4.17
N ALA A 21 21.53 18.81 -4.62
CA ALA A 21 20.10 18.79 -4.37
C ALA A 21 19.88 17.80 -3.22
N ASN A 22 19.55 18.32 -2.04
CA ASN A 22 19.20 17.52 -0.87
C ASN A 22 17.86 16.79 -1.13
N ALA A 23 17.91 15.71 -1.90
CA ALA A 23 16.89 14.67 -1.80
C ALA A 23 17.35 13.72 -0.70
N LEU A 24 16.69 13.81 0.46
CA LEU A 24 16.86 12.85 1.56
C LEU A 24 16.43 11.46 1.05
N ALA A 25 17.38 10.71 0.49
CA ALA A 25 17.18 9.33 0.10
C ALA A 25 16.95 8.51 1.39
N GLN A 26 15.70 8.08 1.61
CA GLN A 26 15.40 7.13 2.67
C GLN A 26 16.09 5.80 2.34
N PRO A 27 16.63 5.09 3.35
CA PRO A 27 17.37 3.85 3.10
C PRO A 27 16.45 2.79 2.50
N ALA A 28 16.79 2.37 1.29
CA ALA A 28 16.23 1.20 0.63
C ALA A 28 16.37 -0.02 1.55
N ASN A 29 15.34 -0.86 1.63
CA ASN A 29 15.47 -2.15 2.29
C ASN A 29 16.39 -3.06 1.46
N LYS A 30 16.82 -4.16 2.09
CA LYS A 30 17.83 -5.16 1.65
C LYS A 30 17.58 -5.78 0.25
N ASP A 31 16.42 -5.52 -0.35
CA ASP A 31 15.98 -6.03 -1.65
C ASP A 31 16.08 -4.99 -2.80
N GLY A 32 16.66 -3.81 -2.56
CA GLY A 32 16.84 -2.78 -3.59
C GLY A 32 15.55 -2.13 -4.10
N LYS A 33 14.41 -2.40 -3.45
CA LYS A 33 13.13 -1.73 -3.75
C LYS A 33 13.07 -0.41 -2.99
N GLU A 34 12.89 0.69 -3.72
CA GLU A 34 12.57 1.99 -3.15
C GLU A 34 11.34 1.87 -2.24
N LYS A 35 11.42 2.44 -1.03
CA LYS A 35 10.28 2.49 -0.11
C LYS A 35 9.30 3.53 -0.63
N LYS A 36 8.23 3.07 -1.27
CA LYS A 36 7.13 3.95 -1.66
C LYS A 36 6.38 4.40 -0.40
N PRO A 37 5.97 5.67 -0.31
CA PRO A 37 5.08 6.13 0.75
C PRO A 37 3.81 5.28 0.77
N LYS A 38 3.45 4.75 1.94
CA LYS A 38 2.22 3.98 2.14
C LYS A 38 1.09 4.91 2.58
N LYS A 39 -0.06 4.87 1.92
CA LYS A 39 -1.27 5.63 2.24
C LYS A 39 -2.36 4.68 2.70
N HIS A 40 -2.68 4.71 3.99
CA HIS A 40 -3.73 3.88 4.56
C HIS A 40 -5.04 4.68 4.67
N GLN A 41 -6.12 4.11 4.15
CA GLN A 41 -7.46 4.68 4.12
C GLN A 41 -8.45 3.71 4.77
N SER A 42 -9.44 4.27 5.50
CA SER A 42 -10.54 3.48 6.06
C SER A 42 -11.57 3.27 4.97
N GLY A 43 -11.54 2.09 4.34
CA GLY A 43 -12.52 1.70 3.33
C GLY A 43 -13.95 1.71 3.90
N SER A 44 -14.11 1.22 5.13
CA SER A 44 -15.37 1.22 5.88
C SER A 44 -15.98 2.62 5.98
N LYS A 45 -15.17 3.60 6.42
CA LYS A 45 -15.61 4.99 6.57
C LYS A 45 -15.95 5.64 5.23
N LEU A 46 -15.16 5.36 4.19
CA LEU A 46 -15.38 5.90 2.85
C LEU A 46 -16.62 5.32 2.17
N LEU A 47 -16.90 4.03 2.40
CA LEU A 47 -18.06 3.35 1.84
C LEU A 47 -19.34 3.74 2.59
N GLY A 48 -19.26 3.85 3.92
CA GLY A 48 -20.36 4.25 4.79
C GLY A 48 -21.61 3.42 4.54
N ALA A 49 -22.77 4.08 4.45
CA ALA A 49 -24.06 3.40 4.28
C ALA A 49 -24.20 2.66 2.93
N LYS A 50 -23.34 2.93 1.94
CA LYS A 50 -23.40 2.27 0.62
C LYS A 50 -23.10 0.77 0.70
N VAL A 51 -22.45 0.31 1.78
CA VAL A 51 -22.24 -1.14 2.02
C VAL A 51 -23.56 -1.91 2.09
N LYS A 52 -24.68 -1.26 2.39
CA LYS A 52 -26.02 -1.88 2.42
C LYS A 52 -26.68 -1.99 1.04
N GLN A 53 -26.05 -1.46 0.00
CA GLN A 53 -26.58 -1.40 -1.36
C GLN A 53 -25.69 -2.22 -2.28
N ASN A 54 -26.26 -3.25 -2.91
CA ASN A 54 -25.50 -4.04 -3.89
C ASN A 54 -25.17 -3.19 -5.12
N GLY A 55 -24.03 -3.49 -5.77
CA GLY A 55 -23.58 -2.83 -6.98
C GLY A 55 -22.22 -2.19 -6.85
N LYS A 56 -21.82 -1.44 -7.88
CA LYS A 56 -20.54 -0.72 -7.91
C LYS A 56 -20.70 0.66 -7.29
N HIS A 57 -19.76 1.01 -6.42
CA HIS A 57 -19.74 2.29 -5.72
C HIS A 57 -18.36 2.92 -5.84
N LYS A 58 -18.31 4.19 -6.26
CA LYS A 58 -17.09 4.99 -6.12
C LYS A 58 -16.75 5.14 -4.63
N LEU A 59 -15.54 4.71 -4.28
CA LEU A 59 -15.01 4.76 -2.93
C LEU A 59 -14.18 6.02 -2.73
N ALA A 60 -13.25 6.31 -3.65
CA ALA A 60 -12.37 7.47 -3.58
C ALA A 60 -11.76 7.81 -4.95
N GLN A 61 -11.03 8.92 -4.98
CA GLN A 61 -10.05 9.24 -6.02
C GLN A 61 -8.70 9.45 -5.33
N SER A 62 -7.73 8.59 -5.63
CA SER A 62 -6.39 8.60 -5.03
C SER A 62 -5.37 8.96 -6.09
N GLY A 63 -4.89 10.20 -6.04
CA GLY A 63 -4.08 10.76 -7.12
C GLY A 63 -4.83 10.71 -8.46
N SER A 64 -4.23 10.05 -9.46
CA SER A 64 -4.83 9.84 -10.80
C SER A 64 -5.60 8.52 -10.93
N VAL A 65 -5.95 7.88 -9.80
CA VAL A 65 -6.63 6.59 -9.75
C VAL A 65 -8.04 6.74 -9.19
N ASP A 66 -9.04 6.37 -10.00
CA ASP A 66 -10.40 6.18 -9.52
C ASP A 66 -10.51 4.82 -8.84
N VAL A 67 -11.06 4.82 -7.62
CA VAL A 67 -11.21 3.62 -6.80
C VAL A 67 -12.69 3.31 -6.62
N GLU A 68 -13.10 2.13 -7.07
CA GLU A 68 -14.46 1.63 -6.98
C GLU A 68 -14.48 0.30 -6.23
N VAL A 69 -15.55 0.06 -5.49
CA VAL A 69 -15.82 -1.23 -4.86
C VAL A 69 -17.11 -1.84 -5.39
N GLU A 70 -17.14 -3.15 -5.52
CA GLU A 70 -18.36 -3.89 -5.77
C GLU A 70 -18.89 -4.45 -4.45
N VAL A 71 -20.12 -4.10 -4.11
CA VAL A 71 -20.82 -4.60 -2.93
C VAL A 71 -21.80 -5.69 -3.35
N LYS A 72 -21.76 -6.84 -2.66
CA LYS A 72 -22.70 -7.95 -2.81
C LYS A 72 -23.06 -8.49 -1.44
N GLY A 73 -24.36 -8.64 -1.18
CA GLY A 73 -24.86 -9.23 0.06
C GLY A 73 -24.44 -8.46 1.31
N GLY A 74 -24.28 -7.14 1.22
CA GLY A 74 -23.83 -6.32 2.35
C GLY A 74 -22.32 -6.34 2.60
N LYS A 75 -21.52 -6.89 1.69
CA LYS A 75 -20.06 -7.02 1.81
C LYS A 75 -19.35 -6.55 0.56
N VAL A 76 -18.12 -6.07 0.71
CA VAL A 76 -17.21 -5.75 -0.40
C VAL A 76 -16.71 -7.05 -1.02
N ALA A 77 -17.12 -7.29 -2.26
CA ALA A 77 -16.75 -8.45 -3.07
C ALA A 77 -15.45 -8.21 -3.85
N SER A 78 -15.21 -6.97 -4.30
CA SER A 78 -14.00 -6.62 -5.02
C SER A 78 -13.71 -5.12 -4.95
N LEU A 79 -12.44 -4.74 -5.21
CA LEU A 79 -12.01 -3.37 -5.41
C LEU A 79 -11.35 -3.26 -6.79
N THR A 80 -11.72 -2.23 -7.53
CA THR A 80 -11.11 -1.87 -8.82
C THR A 80 -10.38 -0.53 -8.67
N ALA A 81 -9.14 -0.50 -9.14
CA ALA A 81 -8.32 0.71 -9.20
C ALA A 81 -8.03 1.03 -10.67
N LYS A 82 -8.56 2.14 -11.18
CA LYS A 82 -8.38 2.56 -12.58
C LYS A 82 -7.60 3.86 -12.66
N HIS A 83 -6.37 3.77 -13.15
CA HIS A 83 -5.53 4.91 -13.43
C HIS A 83 -5.95 5.57 -14.75
N ALA A 84 -5.99 6.91 -14.77
CA ALA A 84 -6.44 7.67 -15.95
C ALA A 84 -5.68 7.31 -17.24
N GLN A 85 -4.35 7.12 -17.17
CA GLN A 85 -3.48 6.82 -18.32
C GLN A 85 -3.08 5.33 -18.41
N LYS A 86 -2.91 4.63 -17.28
CA LYS A 86 -2.43 3.23 -17.25
C LYS A 86 -3.57 2.20 -17.32
N GLY A 87 -4.82 2.64 -17.23
CA GLY A 87 -5.98 1.75 -17.17
C GLY A 87 -6.07 1.03 -15.82
N ASN A 88 -6.55 -0.20 -15.84
CA ASN A 88 -6.75 -0.97 -14.61
C ASN A 88 -5.40 -1.35 -13.98
N LEU A 89 -5.23 -0.98 -12.72
CA LEU A 89 -4.09 -1.36 -11.91
C LEU A 89 -4.34 -2.71 -11.24
N PRO A 90 -3.29 -3.54 -11.04
CA PRO A 90 -3.41 -4.76 -10.25
C PRO A 90 -3.73 -4.40 -8.80
N VAL A 91 -4.73 -5.07 -8.24
CA VAL A 91 -5.14 -4.92 -6.84
C VAL A 91 -4.79 -6.21 -6.10
N ARG A 92 -4.10 -6.08 -4.97
CA ARG A 92 -3.73 -7.19 -4.09
C ARG A 92 -4.57 -7.16 -2.82
N LYS A 93 -4.96 -8.34 -2.34
CA LYS A 93 -5.64 -8.54 -1.05
C LYS A 93 -4.60 -8.77 0.04
N VAL A 94 -4.59 -7.94 1.07
CA VAL A 94 -3.68 -8.03 2.21
C VAL A 94 -4.44 -8.09 3.54
N LYS A 95 -3.88 -8.71 4.58
CA LYS A 95 -4.45 -8.76 5.92
C LYS A 95 -3.45 -8.37 6.99
N SER A 96 -3.89 -7.68 8.04
CA SER A 96 -3.05 -7.27 9.17
C SER A 96 -3.78 -7.42 10.50
N LYS A 97 -3.06 -7.75 11.57
CA LYS A 97 -3.58 -7.68 12.95
C LYS A 97 -3.54 -6.25 13.51
N GLN A 98 -2.84 -5.33 12.82
CA GLN A 98 -2.80 -3.93 13.19
C GLN A 98 -4.14 -3.27 12.86
N ARG A 99 -4.64 -2.38 13.73
CA ARG A 99 -5.92 -1.68 13.58
C ARG A 99 -5.92 -0.59 12.50
N LEU A 100 -5.57 -0.95 11.27
CA LEU A 100 -5.41 0.00 10.16
C LEU A 100 -6.75 0.46 9.56
N ALA A 101 -7.84 -0.29 9.74
CA ALA A 101 -9.18 0.15 9.30
C ALA A 101 -9.76 1.27 10.16
N GLU A 102 -9.40 1.29 11.45
CA GLU A 102 -9.87 2.27 12.44
C GLU A 102 -8.98 3.51 12.48
N LEU A 103 -7.67 3.33 12.30
CA LEU A 103 -6.66 4.39 12.47
C LEU A 103 -6.35 5.17 11.19
N ALA A 104 -6.94 4.83 10.05
CA ALA A 104 -6.58 5.45 8.77
C ALA A 104 -6.89 6.97 8.73
N GLY A 105 -5.81 7.76 8.85
CA GLY A 105 -5.72 9.20 8.73
C GLY A 105 -4.27 9.60 8.43
N PRO A 106 -3.98 10.85 8.02
CA PRO A 106 -2.68 11.25 7.50
C PRO A 106 -1.51 11.20 8.52
N ASN A 107 -1.79 11.04 9.82
CA ASN A 107 -0.79 10.95 10.88
C ASN A 107 -1.00 9.66 11.70
N LEU A 108 -0.50 8.54 11.19
CA LEU A 108 -0.51 7.26 11.90
C LEU A 108 0.68 7.17 12.85
N VAL A 109 0.47 7.49 14.13
CA VAL A 109 1.31 6.95 15.22
C VAL A 109 0.82 5.53 15.47
N LEU A 110 1.68 4.53 15.22
CA LEU A 110 1.46 3.16 15.67
C LEU A 110 1.38 3.19 17.20
N ALA A 111 0.17 3.22 17.77
CA ALA A 111 -0.01 2.83 19.15
C ALA A 111 0.23 1.31 19.21
N ALA A 112 1.45 0.93 19.59
CA ALA A 112 1.70 -0.41 20.09
C ALA A 112 0.71 -0.68 21.23
N ALA A 113 0.15 -1.88 21.22
CA ALA A 113 -0.90 -2.33 22.12
C ALA A 113 -0.65 -1.90 23.57
N ASP A 114 -1.55 -1.11 24.14
CA ASP A 114 -1.68 -1.00 25.59
C ASP A 114 -3.15 -0.81 25.98
N ASP A 115 -3.45 -1.37 27.14
CA ASP A 115 -4.69 -1.48 27.89
C ASP A 115 -5.81 -2.45 27.42
N GLY A 116 -5.98 -3.50 28.23
CA GLY A 116 -6.97 -4.56 28.05
C GLY A 116 -8.34 -4.17 28.61
N ALA A 117 -9.09 -3.30 27.92
CA ALA A 117 -10.47 -3.03 28.31
C ALA A 117 -11.41 -2.73 27.12
N PHE A 118 -11.86 -3.76 26.39
CA PHE A 118 -13.21 -3.73 25.79
C PHE A 118 -13.78 -5.13 25.50
N ARG A 119 -15.02 -5.36 25.93
CA ARG A 119 -15.70 -6.65 26.00
C ARG A 119 -16.52 -6.97 24.76
N VAL A 120 -16.33 -8.18 24.24
CA VAL A 120 -17.31 -9.10 23.61
C VAL A 120 -18.23 -8.52 22.51
N ALA A 121 -17.64 -8.30 21.34
CA ALA A 121 -18.23 -8.63 20.04
C ALA A 121 -17.05 -9.01 19.13
N GLN A 122 -17.04 -10.26 18.65
CA GLN A 122 -15.98 -10.94 17.88
C GLN A 122 -14.74 -10.09 17.53
N TYR A 123 -13.61 -10.39 18.17
CA TYR A 123 -12.31 -9.84 17.79
C TYR A 123 -12.14 -9.99 16.27
N ALA A 124 -12.06 -8.87 15.55
CA ALA A 124 -11.47 -8.90 14.23
C ALA A 124 -9.98 -9.20 14.44
N ASP A 125 -9.61 -10.49 14.49
CA ASP A 125 -8.22 -10.92 14.58
C ASP A 125 -7.40 -10.39 13.39
N TRP A 126 -8.09 -10.03 12.32
CA TRP A 126 -7.54 -9.54 11.07
C TRP A 126 -8.40 -8.42 10.50
N TYR A 127 -7.72 -7.38 10.03
CA TYR A 127 -8.22 -6.35 9.13
C TYR A 127 -7.80 -6.69 7.71
N TYR A 128 -8.66 -6.36 6.75
CA TYR A 128 -8.54 -6.79 5.35
C TYR A 128 -8.42 -5.58 4.44
N GLY A 129 -7.31 -5.47 3.71
CA GLY A 129 -6.93 -4.34 2.90
C GLY A 129 -6.82 -4.67 1.43
N TYR A 130 -7.34 -3.79 0.58
CA TYR A 130 -7.04 -3.83 -0.85
C TYR A 130 -5.91 -2.85 -1.15
N GLU A 131 -4.86 -3.34 -1.78
CA GLU A 131 -3.63 -2.62 -2.09
C GLU A 131 -3.45 -2.43 -3.60
N PHE A 132 -3.07 -1.23 -4.02
CA PHE A 132 -2.51 -1.00 -5.36
C PHE A 132 -1.41 0.07 -5.31
N THR A 133 -0.59 0.12 -6.37
CA THR A 133 0.45 1.15 -6.53
C THR A 133 0.15 1.99 -7.77
N ASP A 134 0.19 3.32 -7.65
CA ASP A 134 0.03 4.21 -8.82
C ASP A 134 1.35 4.40 -9.60
N GLY A 135 2.43 3.85 -9.07
CA GLY A 135 3.80 4.00 -9.56
C GLY A 135 4.69 4.69 -8.53
N THR A 136 4.14 5.61 -7.76
CA THR A 136 4.86 6.47 -6.81
C THR A 136 4.52 6.12 -5.36
N GLU A 137 3.24 5.90 -5.07
CA GLU A 137 2.73 5.60 -3.73
C GLU A 137 1.97 4.26 -3.72
N ASP A 138 1.97 3.61 -2.55
CA ASP A 138 1.17 2.42 -2.31
C ASP A 138 -0.08 2.79 -1.50
N TRP A 139 -1.24 2.47 -2.05
CA TRP A 139 -2.54 2.82 -1.49
C TRP A 139 -3.22 1.59 -0.90
N TYR A 140 -3.76 1.72 0.32
CA TYR A 140 -4.42 0.65 1.05
C TYR A 140 -5.80 1.11 1.51
N TYR A 141 -6.83 0.30 1.21
CA TYR A 141 -8.20 0.51 1.69
C TYR A 141 -8.61 -0.63 2.61
N TRP A 142 -8.68 -0.34 3.90
CA TRP A 142 -8.91 -1.32 4.95
C TRP A 142 -10.37 -1.44 5.36
N PHE A 143 -10.79 -2.67 5.62
CA PHE A 143 -12.12 -3.07 6.04
C PHE A 143 -12.01 -4.08 7.20
N THR A 144 -13.08 -4.24 7.97
CA THR A 144 -13.18 -5.29 8.99
C THR A 144 -13.58 -6.64 8.36
N ALA A 145 -13.40 -7.73 9.12
CA ALA A 145 -13.70 -9.09 8.65
C ALA A 145 -15.17 -9.29 8.23
N ASP A 146 -16.09 -8.60 8.90
CA ASP A 146 -17.52 -8.63 8.61
C ASP A 146 -17.91 -7.82 7.35
N GLU A 147 -17.04 -6.95 6.86
CA GLU A 147 -17.30 -6.10 5.69
C GLU A 147 -16.79 -6.69 4.37
N VAL A 148 -15.98 -7.74 4.41
CA VAL A 148 -15.43 -8.41 3.21
C VAL A 148 -15.81 -9.89 3.17
N TYR A 149 -15.55 -10.51 2.03
CA TYR A 149 -15.46 -11.96 1.91
C TYR A 149 -14.02 -12.41 2.21
N VAL A 150 -13.86 -13.16 3.29
CA VAL A 150 -12.57 -13.70 3.72
C VAL A 150 -12.36 -15.06 3.08
N ASP A 151 -11.20 -15.22 2.45
CA ASP A 151 -10.74 -16.45 1.79
C ASP A 151 -9.22 -16.63 2.02
N ASP A 152 -8.59 -17.61 1.37
CA ASP A 152 -7.16 -17.89 1.48
C ASP A 152 -6.28 -17.00 0.59
N THR A 153 -6.86 -16.13 -0.24
CA THR A 153 -6.14 -15.24 -1.17
C THR A 153 -5.55 -14.00 -0.49
N TRP A 154 -5.89 -13.76 0.79
CA TRP A 154 -5.41 -12.63 1.58
C TRP A 154 -4.02 -12.90 2.17
N VAL A 155 -3.02 -12.14 1.73
CA VAL A 155 -1.64 -12.28 2.20
C VAL A 155 -1.33 -11.37 3.38
N GLU A 156 -0.46 -11.78 4.30
CA GLU A 156 -0.09 -10.94 5.44
C GLU A 156 0.64 -9.66 5.01
N TYR A 157 0.23 -8.54 5.60
CA TYR A 157 0.88 -7.24 5.47
C TYR A 157 2.01 -7.13 6.50
N TYR A 158 3.22 -6.85 6.02
CA TYR A 158 4.44 -6.67 6.81
C TYR A 158 4.97 -5.22 6.77
#